data_AF-A0A0Q6YXZ8-F1
#
_entry.id   AF-A0A0Q6YXZ8-F1
#
_cell.length_a   1.000
_cell.length_b   1.000
_cell.length_c   1.000
_cell.angle_alpha   90.00
_cell.angle_beta   90.00
_cell.angle_gamma   90.00
#
_symmetry.space_group_name_H-M   'P 1'
#
loop_
_entity.id
_entity.type
_entity.pdbx_description
1 polymer ?
#
loop_
_entity_poly.entity_id
_entity_poly.type
_entity_poly.pdbx_seq_one_letter_code
_entity_poly.pdbx_strand_id
1 'polypeptide(L)'
;MHKLAKEIVATKCRLNLPEVRAEFNGEVVVLHKAGLVRFDSAVVEAQHLKTIVPDLYAQRAGHRLLVEIYVTHACDELKRIELKNQGIAAIEIDLSRLLRNSSRSDVEEAVLEKAGRHWLFHPKIDAEVEAMRTRHQAKLDVQRLRFEKEVTDCLQRYDAGLKELASRKVEPSDEDAEFFRIGLGAHIGCPVGGAGGFRVTEREWQFALLRTFLPKDAERSSYRHKALFDWLKKQKFTRADFDYIRPELEDAARGRNDQFRSPYRAVEAYLDKLVERGILQKHRSYWLSKSVFDGLLDLRASDQRKASRRTNLTGRIERILASLPDQESGDLTADEWLKLPQDGGLSFDAAIEADDGTFDEMVAPLHKIEAMMFRNGMSVLQALRLPIEREQERQVNARKLEAEAKGLAKAESLRLAMDGRRQRIQSTASAHGGEWTLWIQTAHLFLNGKTPLEAAIEGEDGMNHALALLRDAVDKRARERSKAEEIHRWRITLEREVFTILGSAAQPFLNSPYSLGPNGRKFRPRDHCVSEATFRECVDLAKEVLKKRR
;
A
#
# COMPACT_ATOMS: atom_id res chain seq x y z
N MET A 1 -102.28 -21.97 4.30
CA MET A 1 -101.40 -20.78 4.42
C MET A 1 -101.15 -20.10 3.08
N HIS A 2 -100.56 -20.77 2.08
CA HIS A 2 -100.29 -20.19 0.75
C HIS A 2 -101.50 -19.47 0.11
N LYS A 3 -102.65 -20.16 0.00
CA LYS A 3 -103.91 -19.58 -0.48
C LYS A 3 -104.38 -18.36 0.33
N LEU A 4 -104.23 -18.41 1.65
CA LEU A 4 -104.62 -17.32 2.55
C LEU A 4 -103.72 -16.09 2.37
N ALA A 5 -102.41 -16.28 2.18
CA ALA A 5 -101.49 -15.19 1.89
C ALA A 5 -101.84 -14.47 0.58
N LYS A 6 -102.15 -15.23 -0.49
CA LYS A 6 -102.64 -14.67 -1.75
C LYS A 6 -103.90 -13.84 -1.56
N GLU A 7 -104.90 -14.38 -0.85
CA GLU A 7 -106.16 -13.68 -0.56
C GLU A 7 -105.93 -12.36 0.20
N ILE A 8 -105.03 -12.37 1.18
CA ILE A 8 -104.69 -11.17 1.98
C ILE A 8 -104.10 -10.08 1.10
N VAL A 9 -103.11 -10.40 0.26
CA VAL A 9 -102.48 -9.39 -0.62
C VAL A 9 -103.50 -8.86 -1.64
N ALA A 10 -104.29 -9.74 -2.25
CA ALA A 10 -105.32 -9.36 -3.22
C ALA A 10 -106.41 -8.46 -2.61
N THR A 11 -106.77 -8.68 -1.35
CA THR A 11 -107.79 -7.89 -0.65
C THR A 11 -107.24 -6.56 -0.13
N LYS A 12 -106.03 -6.56 0.44
CA LYS A 12 -105.45 -5.39 1.11
C LYS A 12 -104.73 -4.45 0.14
N CYS A 13 -104.37 -4.93 -1.06
CA CYS A 13 -103.68 -4.19 -2.12
C CYS A 13 -102.50 -3.36 -1.61
N ARG A 14 -101.74 -3.89 -0.64
CA ARG A 14 -100.55 -3.23 -0.10
C ARG A 14 -99.48 -4.26 0.24
N LEU A 15 -98.21 -3.91 0.05
CA LEU A 15 -97.06 -4.71 0.49
C LEU A 15 -95.93 -3.78 0.90
N ASN A 16 -95.17 -4.16 1.92
CA ASN A 16 -93.85 -3.58 2.14
C ASN A 16 -92.89 -4.17 1.10
N LEU A 17 -92.20 -3.35 0.31
CA LEU A 17 -91.24 -3.80 -0.69
C LEU A 17 -89.81 -3.67 -0.15
N PRO A 18 -88.92 -4.63 -0.47
CA PRO A 18 -87.52 -4.51 -0.11
C PRO A 18 -86.83 -3.37 -0.86
N GLU A 19 -85.68 -2.94 -0.35
CA GLU A 19 -84.82 -1.95 -1.01
C GLU A 19 -84.45 -2.44 -2.42
N VAL A 20 -84.53 -1.55 -3.41
CA VAL A 20 -84.03 -1.80 -4.75
C VAL A 20 -82.58 -1.31 -4.77
N ARG A 21 -81.62 -2.24 -4.62
CA ARG A 21 -80.19 -1.93 -4.64
C ARG A 21 -79.46 -2.78 -5.67
N ALA A 22 -78.52 -2.17 -6.37
CA ALA A 22 -77.57 -2.83 -7.25
C ALA A 22 -76.21 -2.91 -6.56
N GLU A 23 -75.52 -4.04 -6.73
CA GLU A 23 -74.21 -4.27 -6.17
C GLU A 23 -73.30 -4.89 -7.23
N PHE A 24 -72.11 -4.31 -7.43
CA PHE A 24 -71.09 -4.81 -8.34
C PHE A 24 -69.69 -4.44 -7.85
N ASN A 25 -68.77 -5.40 -7.78
CA ASN A 25 -67.38 -5.19 -7.32
C ASN A 25 -67.25 -4.45 -5.98
N GLY A 26 -68.18 -4.69 -5.04
CA GLY A 26 -68.21 -4.04 -3.72
C GLY A 26 -68.77 -2.62 -3.71
N GLU A 27 -69.14 -2.06 -4.85
CA GLU A 27 -69.90 -0.81 -4.96
C GLU A 27 -71.40 -1.12 -4.84
N VAL A 28 -72.11 -0.39 -3.97
CA VAL A 28 -73.55 -0.53 -3.76
C VAL A 28 -74.25 0.78 -4.11
N VAL A 29 -75.26 0.71 -4.98
CA VAL A 29 -76.14 1.83 -5.32
C VAL A 29 -77.58 1.49 -4.95
N VAL A 30 -78.14 2.28 -4.03
CA VAL A 30 -79.55 2.19 -3.65
C VAL A 30 -80.38 3.03 -4.62
N LEU A 31 -81.20 2.35 -5.43
CA LEU A 31 -82.08 2.97 -6.43
C LEU A 31 -83.41 3.42 -5.82
N HIS A 32 -83.98 2.62 -4.92
CA HIS A 32 -85.21 2.92 -4.17
C HIS A 32 -85.13 2.33 -2.77
N LYS A 33 -85.49 3.12 -1.75
CA LYS A 33 -85.53 2.65 -0.36
C LYS A 33 -86.67 1.64 -0.16
N ALA A 34 -86.49 0.71 0.78
CA ALA A 34 -87.57 -0.17 1.22
C ALA A 34 -88.76 0.63 1.75
N GLY A 35 -89.98 0.14 1.57
CA GLY A 35 -91.17 0.83 2.08
C GLY A 35 -92.50 0.26 1.64
N LEU A 36 -93.55 0.72 2.33
CA LEU A 36 -94.93 0.32 2.06
C LEU A 36 -95.41 0.91 0.72
N VAL A 37 -95.86 0.02 -0.17
CA VAL A 37 -96.48 0.36 -1.44
C VAL A 37 -97.95 -0.07 -1.44
N ARG A 38 -98.82 0.83 -1.87
CA ARG A 38 -100.24 0.55 -2.15
C ARG A 38 -100.42 0.37 -3.66
N PHE A 39 -101.14 -0.66 -4.05
CA PHE A 39 -101.45 -1.04 -5.43
C PHE A 39 -102.88 -0.65 -5.78
N ASP A 40 -103.12 -0.38 -7.06
CA ASP A 40 -104.45 -0.12 -7.59
C ASP A 40 -105.25 -1.42 -7.68
N SER A 41 -104.56 -2.54 -7.97
CA SER A 41 -105.14 -3.88 -7.99
C SER A 41 -104.09 -4.95 -7.70
N ALA A 42 -104.54 -6.10 -7.19
CA ALA A 42 -103.74 -7.31 -7.06
C ALA A 42 -104.61 -8.53 -7.41
N VAL A 43 -104.20 -9.29 -8.41
CA VAL A 43 -104.93 -10.46 -8.94
C VAL A 43 -104.19 -11.73 -8.56
N VAL A 44 -104.92 -12.71 -8.01
CA VAL A 44 -104.39 -14.03 -7.68
C VAL A 44 -104.26 -14.86 -8.95
N GLU A 45 -103.13 -15.55 -9.12
CA GLU A 45 -102.91 -16.52 -10.21
C GLU A 45 -103.26 -15.95 -11.59
N ALA A 46 -102.51 -14.95 -12.02
CA ALA A 46 -102.73 -14.24 -13.28
C ALA A 46 -102.50 -15.13 -14.52
N GLN A 47 -103.46 -15.99 -14.85
CA GLN A 47 -103.38 -16.98 -15.93
C GLN A 47 -103.14 -16.37 -17.32
N HIS A 48 -103.46 -15.09 -17.51
CA HIS A 48 -103.24 -14.37 -18.76
C HIS A 48 -101.74 -14.22 -19.12
N LEU A 49 -100.82 -14.41 -18.16
CA LEU A 49 -99.38 -14.39 -18.40
C LEU A 49 -98.84 -15.68 -19.04
N LYS A 50 -99.69 -16.73 -19.18
CA LYS A 50 -99.50 -18.01 -19.89
C LYS A 50 -98.23 -18.80 -19.56
N THR A 51 -97.05 -18.28 -19.91
CA THR A 51 -95.75 -18.98 -19.82
C THR A 51 -95.30 -19.20 -18.38
N ILE A 52 -95.64 -18.27 -17.48
CA ILE A 52 -95.42 -18.40 -16.04
C ILE A 52 -96.57 -17.72 -15.30
N VAL A 53 -97.21 -18.44 -14.39
CA VAL A 53 -98.31 -17.93 -13.57
C VAL A 53 -97.75 -17.57 -12.19
N PRO A 54 -97.64 -16.28 -11.86
CA PRO A 54 -97.20 -15.85 -10.54
C PRO A 54 -98.33 -16.04 -9.53
N ASP A 55 -97.97 -16.19 -8.25
CA ASP A 55 -98.96 -16.28 -7.18
C ASP A 55 -99.86 -15.03 -7.13
N LEU A 56 -99.27 -13.85 -7.26
CA LEU A 56 -100.00 -12.60 -7.45
C LEU A 56 -99.38 -11.73 -8.54
N TYR A 57 -100.26 -10.96 -9.18
CA TYR A 57 -99.93 -9.91 -10.12
C TYR A 57 -100.52 -8.59 -9.60
N ALA A 58 -99.65 -7.68 -9.14
CA ALA A 58 -100.04 -6.39 -8.59
C ALA A 58 -99.71 -5.25 -9.56
N GLN A 59 -100.59 -4.24 -9.61
CA GLN A 59 -100.45 -3.08 -10.50
C GLN A 59 -100.57 -1.77 -9.75
N ARG A 60 -99.73 -0.79 -10.12
CA ARG A 60 -99.79 0.58 -9.60
C ARG A 60 -99.37 1.57 -10.67
N ALA A 61 -100.24 2.51 -11.04
CA ALA A 61 -99.95 3.59 -11.99
C ALA A 61 -99.24 3.09 -13.27
N GLY A 62 -99.71 1.97 -13.83
CA GLY A 62 -99.13 1.33 -15.02
C GLY A 62 -97.88 0.46 -14.78
N HIS A 63 -97.32 0.45 -13.57
CA HIS A 63 -96.24 -0.46 -13.18
C HIS A 63 -96.80 -1.79 -12.69
N ARG A 64 -96.05 -2.86 -12.94
CA ARG A 64 -96.43 -4.25 -12.68
C ARG A 64 -95.43 -4.89 -11.73
N LEU A 65 -95.92 -5.68 -10.78
CA LEU A 65 -95.14 -6.45 -9.82
C LEU A 65 -95.68 -7.87 -9.75
N LEU A 66 -94.80 -8.85 -9.96
CA LEU A 66 -95.08 -10.26 -9.70
C LEU A 66 -94.69 -10.55 -8.25
N VAL A 67 -95.52 -11.33 -7.56
CA VAL A 67 -95.24 -11.74 -6.18
C VAL A 67 -95.37 -13.24 -6.12
N GLU A 68 -94.34 -13.90 -5.59
CA GLU A 68 -94.32 -15.31 -5.25
C GLU A 68 -94.40 -15.46 -3.72
N ILE A 69 -95.19 -16.43 -3.25
CA ILE A 69 -95.32 -16.72 -1.83
C ILE A 69 -94.60 -18.05 -1.55
N TYR A 70 -93.47 -17.98 -0.85
CA TYR A 70 -92.72 -19.15 -0.44
C TYR A 70 -93.27 -19.70 0.88
N VAL A 71 -93.83 -20.91 0.85
CA VAL A 71 -94.24 -21.67 2.06
C VAL A 71 -93.45 -22.96 2.23
N THR A 72 -93.34 -23.78 1.18
CA THR A 72 -92.60 -25.06 1.22
C THR A 72 -91.48 -25.15 0.19
N HIS A 73 -91.62 -24.46 -0.94
CA HIS A 73 -90.61 -24.39 -1.98
C HIS A 73 -90.39 -22.93 -2.39
N ALA A 74 -89.12 -22.50 -2.37
CA ALA A 74 -88.73 -21.22 -2.93
C ALA A 74 -88.81 -21.28 -4.47
N CYS A 75 -88.92 -20.12 -5.10
CA CYS A 75 -88.89 -19.96 -6.53
C CYS A 75 -87.56 -20.50 -7.07
N ASP A 76 -87.60 -21.55 -7.88
CA ASP A 76 -86.42 -22.22 -8.43
C ASP A 76 -85.73 -21.37 -9.52
N GLU A 77 -84.57 -21.81 -9.98
CA GLU A 77 -83.77 -21.06 -10.94
C GLU A 77 -84.43 -20.92 -12.32
N LEU A 78 -85.12 -21.97 -12.79
CA LEU A 78 -85.85 -21.94 -14.06
C LEU A 78 -87.00 -20.94 -14.01
N LYS A 79 -87.75 -20.94 -12.91
CA LYS A 79 -88.85 -20.01 -12.65
C LYS A 79 -88.33 -18.58 -12.52
N ARG A 80 -87.19 -18.35 -11.86
CA ARG A 80 -86.54 -17.02 -11.80
C ARG A 80 -86.11 -16.52 -13.18
N ILE A 81 -85.55 -17.37 -14.03
CA ILE A 81 -85.18 -17.01 -15.42
C ILE A 81 -86.42 -16.62 -16.21
N GLU A 82 -87.51 -17.37 -16.09
CA GLU A 82 -88.75 -17.08 -16.81
C GLU A 82 -89.42 -15.78 -16.33
N LEU A 83 -89.44 -15.53 -15.00
CA LEU A 83 -89.90 -14.25 -14.44
C LEU A 83 -89.06 -13.07 -14.96
N LYS A 84 -87.74 -13.26 -15.07
CA LYS A 84 -86.82 -12.27 -15.64
C LYS A 84 -87.08 -12.03 -17.13
N ASN A 85 -87.35 -13.07 -17.92
CA ASN A 85 -87.67 -12.95 -19.35
C ASN A 85 -88.93 -12.12 -19.60
N GLN A 86 -89.88 -12.10 -18.66
CA GLN A 86 -91.06 -11.23 -18.76
C GLN A 86 -90.73 -9.73 -18.58
N GLY A 87 -89.57 -9.40 -18.02
CA GLY A 87 -89.15 -8.01 -17.77
C GLY A 87 -89.97 -7.28 -16.71
N ILE A 88 -90.79 -8.01 -15.92
CA ILE A 88 -91.62 -7.46 -14.85
C ILE A 88 -90.92 -7.72 -13.51
N ALA A 89 -90.86 -6.70 -12.65
CA ALA A 89 -90.26 -6.86 -11.32
C ALA A 89 -90.97 -7.98 -10.55
N ALA A 90 -90.21 -8.83 -9.88
CA ALA A 90 -90.71 -9.97 -9.14
C ALA A 90 -90.10 -10.01 -7.74
N ILE A 91 -90.93 -10.18 -6.71
CA ILE A 91 -90.48 -10.43 -5.34
C ILE A 91 -90.94 -11.81 -4.89
N GLU A 92 -90.21 -12.35 -3.93
CA GLU A 92 -90.66 -13.48 -3.15
C GLU A 92 -90.86 -13.04 -1.70
N ILE A 93 -91.96 -13.47 -1.10
CA ILE A 93 -92.25 -13.30 0.32
C ILE A 93 -92.07 -14.67 0.99
N ASP A 94 -91.10 -14.74 1.91
CA ASP A 94 -90.74 -15.97 2.62
C ASP A 94 -91.58 -16.15 3.88
N LEU A 95 -92.57 -17.04 3.79
CA LEU A 95 -93.40 -17.50 4.90
C LEU A 95 -92.98 -18.89 5.41
N SER A 96 -91.86 -19.45 4.93
CA SER A 96 -91.44 -20.82 5.28
C SER A 96 -91.21 -21.03 6.78
N ARG A 97 -90.94 -19.95 7.52
CA ARG A 97 -90.72 -19.93 8.97
C ARG A 97 -92.00 -19.73 9.79
N LEU A 98 -93.16 -19.48 9.16
CA LEU A 98 -94.42 -19.28 9.85
C LEU A 98 -95.05 -20.63 10.22
N LEU A 99 -95.58 -20.75 11.46
CA LEU A 99 -96.19 -21.99 11.94
C LEU A 99 -97.46 -22.32 11.15
N ARG A 100 -97.64 -23.61 10.79
CA ARG A 100 -98.76 -24.05 9.93
C ARG A 100 -100.15 -23.74 10.49
N ASN A 101 -100.28 -23.67 11.81
CA ASN A 101 -101.50 -23.38 12.56
C ASN A 101 -101.64 -21.91 12.99
N SER A 102 -100.83 -20.99 12.45
CA SER A 102 -100.94 -19.55 12.69
C SER A 102 -102.34 -19.02 12.36
N SER A 103 -102.80 -18.03 13.14
CA SER A 103 -104.10 -17.41 12.91
C SER A 103 -104.11 -16.56 11.63
N ARG A 104 -105.30 -16.20 11.14
CA ARG A 104 -105.42 -15.29 9.98
C ARG A 104 -104.73 -13.94 10.24
N SER A 105 -104.80 -13.43 11.48
CA SER A 105 -104.13 -12.18 11.87
C SER A 105 -102.61 -12.31 11.79
N ASP A 106 -102.05 -13.43 12.26
CA ASP A 106 -100.60 -13.67 12.22
C ASP A 106 -100.09 -13.81 10.79
N VAL A 107 -100.85 -14.50 9.92
CA VAL A 107 -100.52 -14.63 8.49
C VAL A 107 -100.61 -13.27 7.79
N GLU A 108 -101.60 -12.45 8.12
CA GLU A 108 -101.73 -11.09 7.57
C GLU A 108 -100.55 -10.19 7.96
N GLU A 109 -100.20 -10.16 9.24
CA GLU A 109 -99.05 -9.39 9.72
C GLU A 109 -97.72 -9.89 9.12
N ALA A 110 -97.55 -11.20 9.00
CA ALA A 110 -96.39 -11.79 8.34
C ALA A 110 -96.29 -11.37 6.87
N VAL A 111 -97.33 -11.59 6.08
CA VAL A 111 -97.33 -11.30 4.63
C VAL A 111 -97.13 -9.83 4.34
N LEU A 112 -97.83 -8.94 5.05
CA LEU A 112 -97.81 -7.52 4.76
C LEU A 112 -96.53 -6.83 5.27
N GLU A 113 -95.97 -7.28 6.41
CA GLU A 113 -95.01 -6.49 7.18
C GLU A 113 -93.79 -7.29 7.67
N LYS A 114 -93.96 -8.44 8.34
CA LYS A 114 -92.84 -9.11 9.07
C LYS A 114 -91.99 -10.10 8.25
N ALA A 115 -92.59 -10.79 7.28
CA ALA A 115 -91.90 -11.85 6.54
C ALA A 115 -90.69 -11.33 5.75
N GLY A 116 -89.67 -12.19 5.61
CA GLY A 116 -88.53 -11.90 4.75
C GLY A 116 -88.99 -11.71 3.31
N ARG A 117 -88.38 -10.75 2.61
CA ARG A 117 -88.72 -10.46 1.22
C ARG A 117 -87.51 -10.02 0.44
N HIS A 118 -87.37 -10.54 -0.77
CA HIS A 118 -86.28 -10.19 -1.66
C HIS A 118 -86.75 -10.11 -3.10
N TRP A 119 -86.04 -9.31 -3.90
CA TRP A 119 -86.23 -9.28 -5.34
C TRP A 119 -85.76 -10.60 -5.94
N LEU A 120 -86.64 -11.31 -6.64
CA LEU A 120 -86.26 -12.39 -7.55
C LEU A 120 -85.67 -11.81 -8.83
N PHE A 121 -86.25 -10.71 -9.31
CA PHE A 121 -85.77 -9.91 -10.43
C PHE A 121 -86.29 -8.49 -10.30
N HIS A 122 -85.48 -7.50 -10.64
CA HIS A 122 -85.94 -6.13 -10.77
C HIS A 122 -85.24 -5.46 -11.95
N PRO A 123 -85.97 -4.95 -12.97
CA PRO A 123 -85.36 -4.47 -14.20
C PRO A 123 -84.39 -3.31 -13.96
N LYS A 124 -84.64 -2.45 -12.96
CA LYS A 124 -83.69 -1.37 -12.60
C LYS A 124 -82.43 -1.87 -11.90
N ILE A 125 -82.48 -3.00 -11.17
CA ILE A 125 -81.27 -3.55 -10.52
C ILE A 125 -80.35 -4.10 -11.61
N ASP A 126 -80.88 -4.93 -12.51
CA ASP A 126 -80.11 -5.50 -13.62
C ASP A 126 -79.52 -4.43 -14.53
N ALA A 127 -80.33 -3.40 -14.89
CA ALA A 127 -79.85 -2.29 -15.70
C ALA A 127 -78.71 -1.50 -15.03
N GLU A 128 -78.81 -1.25 -13.72
CA GLU A 128 -77.75 -0.55 -12.99
C GLU A 128 -76.49 -1.41 -12.84
N VAL A 129 -76.62 -2.71 -12.56
CA VAL A 129 -75.48 -3.65 -12.50
C VAL A 129 -74.75 -3.69 -13.85
N GLU A 130 -75.47 -3.71 -14.98
CA GLU A 130 -74.86 -3.68 -16.32
C GLU A 130 -74.18 -2.33 -16.59
N ALA A 131 -74.79 -1.22 -16.17
CA ALA A 131 -74.17 0.10 -16.25
C ALA A 131 -72.91 0.21 -15.38
N MET A 132 -72.88 -0.42 -14.20
CA MET A 132 -71.69 -0.53 -13.35
C MET A 132 -70.59 -1.36 -14.03
N ARG A 133 -70.93 -2.53 -14.60
CA ARG A 133 -69.99 -3.36 -15.38
C ARG A 133 -69.36 -2.57 -16.52
N THR A 134 -70.19 -1.88 -17.31
CA THR A 134 -69.74 -1.07 -18.45
C THR A 134 -68.81 0.05 -18.00
N ARG A 135 -69.15 0.79 -16.94
CA ARG A 135 -68.29 1.84 -16.37
C ARG A 135 -66.95 1.28 -15.86
N HIS A 136 -66.98 0.13 -15.20
CA HIS A 136 -65.78 -0.53 -14.70
C HIS A 136 -64.86 -0.96 -15.85
N GLN A 137 -65.42 -1.61 -16.87
CA GLN A 137 -64.66 -2.02 -18.06
C GLN A 137 -64.05 -0.81 -18.78
N ALA A 138 -64.85 0.25 -19.00
CA ALA A 138 -64.35 1.49 -19.61
C ALA A 138 -63.20 2.11 -18.80
N LYS A 139 -63.25 2.05 -17.45
CA LYS A 139 -62.16 2.52 -16.60
C LYS A 139 -60.88 1.70 -16.79
N LEU A 140 -60.99 0.38 -16.88
CA LEU A 140 -59.85 -0.52 -17.14
C LEU A 140 -59.26 -0.28 -18.53
N ASP A 141 -60.10 -0.09 -19.54
CA ASP A 141 -59.65 0.17 -20.92
C ASP A 141 -58.95 1.52 -21.02
N VAL A 142 -59.46 2.56 -20.35
CA VAL A 142 -58.78 3.86 -20.24
C VAL A 142 -57.43 3.72 -19.54
N GLN A 143 -57.33 2.92 -18.48
CA GLN A 143 -56.05 2.66 -17.80
C GLN A 143 -55.06 1.93 -18.71
N ARG A 144 -55.53 0.91 -19.45
CA ARG A 144 -54.73 0.16 -20.44
C ARG A 144 -54.20 1.08 -21.53
N LEU A 145 -55.08 1.86 -22.16
CA LEU A 145 -54.69 2.80 -23.24
C LEU A 145 -53.71 3.87 -22.74
N ARG A 146 -53.91 4.38 -21.51
CA ARG A 146 -52.95 5.31 -20.89
C ARG A 146 -51.58 4.68 -20.70
N PHE A 147 -51.53 3.44 -20.23
CA PHE A 147 -50.28 2.71 -20.05
C PHE A 147 -49.59 2.39 -21.39
N GLU A 148 -50.34 1.95 -22.41
CA GLU A 148 -49.81 1.71 -23.75
C GLU A 148 -49.26 2.99 -24.40
N LYS A 149 -49.92 4.12 -24.17
CA LYS A 149 -49.41 5.44 -24.57
C LYS A 149 -48.12 5.76 -23.83
N GLU A 150 -48.05 5.55 -22.52
CA GLU A 150 -46.83 5.77 -21.73
C GLU A 150 -45.65 4.94 -22.22
N VAL A 151 -45.88 3.66 -22.56
CA VAL A 151 -44.86 2.78 -23.20
C VAL A 151 -44.40 3.37 -24.53
N THR A 152 -45.34 3.81 -25.36
CA THR A 152 -45.04 4.39 -26.67
C THR A 152 -44.23 5.69 -26.55
N ASP A 153 -44.66 6.60 -25.67
CA ASP A 153 -43.97 7.86 -25.41
C ASP A 153 -42.57 7.60 -24.81
N CYS A 154 -42.41 6.57 -23.97
CA CYS A 154 -41.11 6.16 -23.43
C CYS A 154 -40.15 5.72 -24.54
N LEU A 155 -40.61 4.85 -25.45
CA LEU A 155 -39.82 4.38 -26.58
C LEU A 155 -39.50 5.51 -27.58
N GLN A 156 -40.44 6.44 -27.83
CA GLN A 156 -40.17 7.61 -28.67
C GLN A 156 -39.06 8.50 -28.10
N ARG A 157 -39.06 8.75 -26.78
CA ARG A 157 -37.97 9.49 -26.11
C ARG A 157 -36.64 8.72 -26.21
N TYR A 158 -36.69 7.40 -26.10
CA TYR A 158 -35.51 6.54 -26.22
C TYR A 158 -34.91 6.60 -27.64
N ASP A 159 -35.74 6.49 -28.67
CA ASP A 159 -35.32 6.58 -30.07
C ASP A 159 -34.78 7.97 -30.42
N ALA A 160 -35.39 9.03 -29.89
CA ALA A 160 -34.86 10.38 -30.00
C ALA A 160 -33.47 10.48 -29.35
N GLY A 161 -33.28 9.84 -28.20
CA GLY A 161 -32.00 9.77 -27.51
C GLY A 161 -30.92 9.05 -28.31
N LEU A 162 -31.26 7.94 -28.97
CA LEU A 162 -30.36 7.23 -29.89
C LEU A 162 -29.94 8.10 -31.07
N LYS A 163 -30.88 8.82 -31.68
CA LYS A 163 -30.60 9.71 -32.82
C LYS A 163 -29.67 10.85 -32.44
N GLU A 164 -29.88 11.48 -31.27
CA GLU A 164 -29.00 12.53 -30.76
C GLU A 164 -27.61 11.99 -30.42
N LEU A 165 -27.52 10.76 -29.90
CA LEU A 165 -26.23 10.13 -29.64
C LEU A 165 -25.46 9.85 -30.94
N ALA A 166 -26.16 9.37 -31.98
CA ALA A 166 -25.56 9.08 -33.28
C ALA A 166 -25.06 10.33 -34.02
N SER A 167 -25.65 11.51 -33.78
CA SER A 167 -25.22 12.77 -34.39
C SER A 167 -24.11 13.50 -33.61
N ARG A 168 -23.74 12.99 -32.43
CA ARG A 168 -22.72 13.58 -31.58
C ARG A 168 -21.32 13.36 -32.16
N LYS A 169 -20.54 14.44 -32.27
CA LYS A 169 -19.09 14.34 -32.51
C LYS A 169 -18.40 13.91 -31.23
N VAL A 170 -17.73 12.75 -31.26
CA VAL A 170 -16.91 12.27 -30.15
C VAL A 170 -15.57 13.00 -30.22
N GLU A 171 -15.27 13.83 -29.22
CA GLU A 171 -13.91 14.35 -29.07
C GLU A 171 -13.01 13.22 -28.55
N PRO A 172 -11.75 13.14 -29.02
CA PRO A 172 -10.78 12.22 -28.44
C PRO A 172 -10.66 12.52 -26.95
N SER A 173 -11.03 11.56 -26.10
CA SER A 173 -10.75 11.66 -24.67
C SER A 173 -9.24 11.72 -24.47
N ASP A 174 -8.78 12.54 -23.52
CA ASP A 174 -7.45 12.39 -22.95
C ASP A 174 -7.42 10.99 -22.30
N GLU A 175 -6.88 10.02 -23.03
CA GLU A 175 -6.90 8.62 -22.64
C GLU A 175 -5.88 8.42 -21.51
N ASP A 176 -6.38 8.04 -20.33
CA ASP A 176 -5.54 7.77 -19.18
C ASP A 176 -4.62 6.57 -19.43
N ALA A 177 -3.33 6.83 -19.68
CA ALA A 177 -2.34 5.81 -20.02
C ALA A 177 -2.26 4.67 -18.99
N GLU A 178 -2.44 4.94 -17.70
CA GLU A 178 -2.42 3.90 -16.66
C GLU A 178 -3.55 2.89 -16.89
N PHE A 179 -4.78 3.38 -17.11
CA PHE A 179 -5.97 2.58 -17.34
C PHE A 179 -5.81 1.59 -18.49
N PHE A 180 -5.18 2.02 -19.59
CA PHE A 180 -4.96 1.18 -20.76
C PHE A 180 -3.80 0.18 -20.55
N ARG A 181 -2.74 0.58 -19.85
CA ARG A 181 -1.58 -0.30 -19.56
C ARG A 181 -1.95 -1.48 -18.67
N ILE A 182 -2.90 -1.32 -17.75
CA ILE A 182 -3.45 -2.45 -16.95
C ILE A 182 -4.53 -3.26 -17.70
N GLY A 183 -4.76 -2.99 -19.00
CA GLY A 183 -5.65 -3.76 -19.86
C GLY A 183 -7.14 -3.42 -19.75
N LEU A 184 -7.54 -2.43 -18.94
CA LEU A 184 -8.97 -2.10 -18.76
C LEU A 184 -9.62 -1.47 -20.00
N GLY A 185 -8.81 -0.97 -20.94
CA GLY A 185 -9.27 -0.50 -22.24
C GLY A 185 -10.07 -1.53 -23.04
N ALA A 186 -9.82 -2.83 -22.85
CA ALA A 186 -10.58 -3.91 -23.49
C ALA A 186 -11.99 -4.11 -22.90
N HIS A 187 -12.33 -3.40 -21.83
CA HIS A 187 -13.57 -3.58 -21.08
C HIS A 187 -14.54 -2.41 -21.19
N ILE A 188 -14.21 -1.37 -21.95
CA ILE A 188 -15.11 -0.23 -22.25
C ILE A 188 -15.70 -0.34 -23.66
N GLY A 189 -16.82 0.34 -23.92
CA GLY A 189 -17.56 0.21 -25.17
C GLY A 189 -18.31 -1.12 -25.30
N CYS A 190 -18.58 -1.78 -24.18
CA CYS A 190 -19.33 -3.02 -24.14
C CYS A 190 -20.83 -2.74 -24.41
N PRO A 191 -21.47 -3.41 -25.38
CA PRO A 191 -22.91 -3.29 -25.57
C PRO A 191 -23.62 -3.94 -24.38
N VAL A 192 -24.50 -3.18 -23.72
CA VAL A 192 -25.32 -3.62 -22.56
C VAL A 192 -26.80 -3.27 -22.71
N GLY A 193 -27.19 -2.69 -23.85
CA GLY A 193 -28.53 -2.12 -24.08
C GLY A 193 -28.75 -0.82 -23.31
N GLY A 194 -29.76 -0.06 -23.71
CA GLY A 194 -30.15 1.18 -23.03
C GLY A 194 -29.41 2.45 -23.48
N ALA A 195 -28.67 2.41 -24.59
CA ALA A 195 -27.90 3.54 -25.10
C ALA A 195 -28.74 4.83 -25.25
N GLY A 196 -30.00 4.71 -25.67
CA GLY A 196 -30.92 5.84 -25.83
C GLY A 196 -31.26 6.57 -24.52
N GLY A 197 -30.99 5.96 -23.36
CA GLY A 197 -31.16 6.59 -22.05
C GLY A 197 -29.97 7.46 -21.60
N PHE A 198 -28.85 7.43 -22.32
CA PHE A 198 -27.65 8.18 -22.02
C PHE A 198 -27.46 9.40 -22.96
N ARG A 199 -26.68 10.37 -22.50
CA ARG A 199 -26.24 11.55 -23.28
C ARG A 199 -24.84 11.37 -23.90
N VAL A 200 -24.14 10.32 -23.47
CA VAL A 200 -22.77 9.96 -23.87
C VAL A 200 -22.75 8.52 -24.32
N THR A 201 -21.76 8.16 -25.12
CA THR A 201 -21.58 6.81 -25.67
C THR A 201 -21.28 5.80 -24.57
N GLU A 202 -21.48 4.51 -24.87
CA GLU A 202 -21.12 3.43 -23.97
C GLU A 202 -19.66 3.50 -23.54
N ARG A 203 -18.75 3.82 -24.47
CA ARG A 203 -17.32 3.96 -24.17
C ARG A 203 -17.06 5.06 -23.14
N GLU A 204 -17.67 6.24 -23.30
CA GLU A 204 -17.46 7.39 -22.40
C GLU A 204 -17.93 7.12 -20.97
N TRP A 205 -19.19 6.68 -20.78
CA TRP A 205 -19.68 6.46 -19.42
C TRP A 205 -19.05 5.22 -18.76
N GLN A 206 -18.75 4.17 -19.53
CA GLN A 206 -18.10 2.97 -19.00
C GLN A 206 -16.66 3.25 -18.59
N PHE A 207 -15.93 4.06 -19.37
CA PHE A 207 -14.59 4.53 -19.01
C PHE A 207 -14.64 5.34 -17.72
N ALA A 208 -15.49 6.38 -17.68
CA ALA A 208 -15.60 7.25 -16.52
C ALA A 208 -16.00 6.47 -15.25
N LEU A 209 -16.93 5.51 -15.38
CA LEU A 209 -17.37 4.67 -14.27
C LEU A 209 -16.27 3.69 -13.83
N LEU A 210 -15.63 2.96 -14.74
CA LEU A 210 -14.59 1.99 -14.37
C LEU A 210 -13.36 2.68 -13.77
N ARG A 211 -13.03 3.88 -14.25
CA ARG A 211 -12.00 4.75 -13.69
C ARG A 211 -12.23 5.11 -12.23
N THR A 212 -13.48 5.20 -11.76
CA THR A 212 -13.78 5.48 -10.34
C THR A 212 -13.25 4.39 -9.40
N PHE A 213 -13.04 3.17 -9.91
CA PHE A 213 -12.51 2.08 -9.10
C PHE A 213 -10.98 2.11 -8.97
N LEU A 214 -10.26 2.84 -9.82
CA LEU A 214 -8.81 2.99 -9.71
C LEU A 214 -8.51 3.92 -8.54
N PRO A 215 -7.95 3.40 -7.44
CA PRO A 215 -7.72 4.23 -6.28
C PRO A 215 -6.52 5.14 -6.50
N LYS A 216 -6.58 6.32 -5.90
CA LYS A 216 -5.42 7.23 -5.86
C LYS A 216 -4.35 6.73 -4.90
N ASP A 217 -4.79 6.08 -3.82
CA ASP A 217 -3.94 5.54 -2.76
C ASP A 217 -3.87 4.01 -2.82
N ALA A 218 -3.14 3.38 -1.89
CA ALA A 218 -2.95 1.93 -1.83
C ALA A 218 -4.18 1.15 -1.28
N GLU A 219 -5.37 1.74 -1.28
CA GLU A 219 -6.59 1.15 -0.72
C GLU A 219 -7.68 0.95 -1.78
N ARG A 220 -8.37 -0.20 -1.72
CA ARG A 220 -9.46 -0.50 -2.65
C ARG A 220 -10.72 0.25 -2.27
N SER A 221 -11.28 0.97 -3.23
CA SER A 221 -12.61 1.56 -3.10
C SER A 221 -13.70 0.55 -3.43
N SER A 222 -14.84 0.64 -2.73
CA SER A 222 -16.01 -0.17 -3.02
C SER A 222 -17.27 0.69 -3.16
N TYR A 223 -18.12 0.35 -4.12
CA TYR A 223 -19.29 1.15 -4.47
C TYR A 223 -20.55 0.31 -4.62
N ARG A 224 -21.67 0.79 -4.08
CA ARG A 224 -22.99 0.20 -4.37
C ARG A 224 -23.45 0.63 -5.76
N HIS A 225 -24.20 -0.24 -6.44
CA HIS A 225 -24.79 0.05 -7.76
C HIS A 225 -25.55 1.38 -7.79
N LYS A 226 -26.46 1.60 -6.83
CA LYS A 226 -27.22 2.86 -6.72
C LYS A 226 -26.30 4.09 -6.61
N ALA A 227 -25.20 4.00 -5.87
CA ALA A 227 -24.28 5.13 -5.70
C ALA A 227 -23.54 5.46 -7.00
N LEU A 228 -23.15 4.46 -7.79
CA LEU A 228 -22.55 4.65 -9.11
C LEU A 228 -23.55 5.26 -10.09
N PHE A 229 -24.79 4.81 -10.05
CA PHE A 229 -25.86 5.38 -10.87
C PHE A 229 -26.16 6.83 -10.48
N ASP A 230 -26.31 7.14 -9.20
CA ASP A 230 -26.53 8.50 -8.70
C ASP A 230 -25.34 9.41 -9.07
N TRP A 231 -24.12 8.89 -9.07
CA TRP A 231 -22.94 9.60 -9.55
C TRP A 231 -23.03 9.92 -11.05
N LEU A 232 -23.41 8.96 -11.91
CA LEU A 232 -23.60 9.22 -13.35
C LEU A 232 -24.69 10.27 -13.62
N LYS A 233 -25.78 10.25 -12.84
CA LYS A 233 -26.82 11.28 -12.89
C LYS A 233 -26.25 12.65 -12.54
N LYS A 234 -25.44 12.74 -11.48
CA LYS A 234 -24.78 13.98 -11.07
C LYS A 234 -23.83 14.52 -12.14
N GLN A 235 -23.15 13.63 -12.89
CA GLN A 235 -22.33 14.00 -14.05
C GLN A 235 -23.15 14.35 -15.30
N LYS A 236 -24.49 14.25 -15.24
CA LYS A 236 -25.41 14.45 -16.37
C LYS A 236 -25.13 13.50 -17.54
N PHE A 237 -24.70 12.27 -17.26
CA PHE A 237 -24.49 11.26 -18.30
C PHE A 237 -25.81 10.58 -18.70
N THR A 238 -26.81 10.62 -17.83
CA THR A 238 -28.17 10.12 -18.09
C THR A 238 -29.07 11.23 -18.60
N ARG A 239 -30.12 10.83 -19.32
CA ARG A 239 -31.24 11.70 -19.67
C ARG A 239 -32.25 11.69 -18.54
N ALA A 240 -32.76 12.87 -18.18
CA ALA A 240 -33.67 13.05 -17.04
C ALA A 240 -34.95 12.19 -17.16
N ASP A 241 -35.45 11.98 -18.38
CA ASP A 241 -36.61 11.12 -18.66
C ASP A 241 -36.41 9.66 -18.24
N PHE A 242 -35.15 9.23 -18.05
CA PHE A 242 -34.77 7.85 -17.73
C PHE A 242 -34.07 7.74 -16.37
N ASP A 243 -34.08 8.81 -15.57
CA ASP A 243 -33.51 8.82 -14.22
C ASP A 243 -34.25 7.87 -13.26
N TYR A 244 -35.50 7.57 -13.57
CA TYR A 244 -36.31 6.55 -12.93
C TYR A 244 -37.37 6.03 -13.90
N ILE A 245 -37.41 4.72 -14.12
CA ILE A 245 -38.46 4.04 -14.88
C ILE A 245 -39.06 2.97 -13.96
N ARG A 246 -40.39 2.89 -13.90
CA ARG A 246 -41.09 1.88 -13.09
C ARG A 246 -40.88 0.49 -13.70
N PRO A 247 -40.73 -0.58 -12.89
CA PRO A 247 -40.47 -1.93 -13.42
C PRO A 247 -41.46 -2.38 -14.49
N GLU A 248 -42.75 -2.11 -14.30
CA GLU A 248 -43.80 -2.54 -15.24
C GLU A 248 -43.67 -1.82 -16.59
N LEU A 249 -43.29 -0.54 -16.58
CA LEU A 249 -43.05 0.25 -17.79
C LEU A 249 -41.77 -0.22 -18.50
N GLU A 250 -40.70 -0.52 -17.74
CA GLU A 250 -39.46 -1.04 -18.30
C GLU A 250 -39.66 -2.41 -18.95
N ASP A 251 -40.36 -3.33 -18.29
CA ASP A 251 -40.65 -4.66 -18.82
C ASP A 251 -41.51 -4.58 -20.09
N ALA A 252 -42.54 -3.72 -20.10
CA ALA A 252 -43.39 -3.51 -21.27
C ALA A 252 -42.65 -2.85 -22.45
N ALA A 253 -41.79 -1.86 -22.17
CA ALA A 253 -40.95 -1.22 -23.19
C ALA A 253 -39.93 -2.22 -23.77
N ARG A 254 -39.27 -3.00 -22.91
CA ARG A 254 -38.35 -4.07 -23.32
C ARG A 254 -39.04 -5.13 -24.17
N GLY A 255 -40.28 -5.52 -23.85
CA GLY A 255 -41.06 -6.46 -24.65
C GLY A 255 -41.40 -5.98 -26.07
N ARG A 256 -41.30 -4.66 -26.34
CA ARG A 256 -41.45 -4.09 -27.69
C ARG A 256 -40.10 -3.76 -28.37
N ASN A 257 -39.04 -3.58 -27.58
CA ASN A 257 -37.69 -3.29 -28.05
C ASN A 257 -36.67 -3.94 -27.12
N ASP A 258 -36.06 -5.05 -27.56
CA ASP A 258 -35.11 -5.83 -26.76
C ASP A 258 -33.84 -5.06 -26.38
N GLN A 259 -33.51 -4.00 -27.11
CA GLN A 259 -32.37 -3.11 -26.81
C GLN A 259 -32.71 -2.08 -25.73
N PHE A 260 -34.00 -1.90 -25.41
CA PHE A 260 -34.42 -0.99 -24.37
C PHE A 260 -33.98 -1.49 -22.99
N ARG A 261 -33.32 -0.60 -22.25
CA ARG A 261 -32.94 -0.80 -20.87
C ARG A 261 -32.83 0.56 -20.20
N SER A 262 -33.32 0.70 -18.97
CA SER A 262 -33.07 1.92 -18.21
C SER A 262 -31.57 2.09 -17.95
N PRO A 263 -31.06 3.32 -17.87
CA PRO A 263 -29.67 3.58 -17.47
C PRO A 263 -29.27 2.90 -16.16
N TYR A 264 -30.18 2.81 -15.19
CA TYR A 264 -29.98 2.06 -13.94
C TYR A 264 -29.63 0.59 -14.21
N ARG A 265 -30.44 -0.11 -15.02
CA ARG A 265 -30.22 -1.52 -15.38
C ARG A 265 -29.05 -1.71 -16.35
N ALA A 266 -28.78 -0.75 -17.22
CA ALA A 266 -27.63 -0.80 -18.12
C ALA A 266 -26.30 -0.77 -17.35
N VAL A 267 -26.21 0.10 -16.34
CA VAL A 267 -25.07 0.16 -15.41
C VAL A 267 -24.94 -1.13 -14.61
N GLU A 268 -26.04 -1.68 -14.10
CA GLU A 268 -26.03 -2.96 -13.37
C GLU A 268 -25.45 -4.09 -14.24
N ALA A 269 -25.95 -4.23 -15.46
CA ALA A 269 -25.50 -5.29 -16.36
C ALA A 269 -24.06 -5.11 -16.83
N TYR A 270 -23.59 -3.87 -17.00
CA TYR A 270 -22.18 -3.61 -17.27
C TYR A 270 -21.30 -4.05 -16.10
N LEU A 271 -21.68 -3.70 -14.87
CA LEU A 271 -20.96 -4.10 -13.66
C LEU A 271 -20.93 -5.62 -13.51
N ASP A 272 -22.06 -6.30 -13.75
CA ASP A 272 -22.13 -7.76 -13.71
C ASP A 272 -21.23 -8.41 -14.79
N LYS A 273 -21.18 -7.85 -15.99
CA LYS A 273 -20.27 -8.29 -17.05
C LYS A 273 -18.79 -8.13 -16.67
N LEU A 274 -18.44 -7.07 -15.92
CA LEU A 274 -17.08 -6.90 -15.38
C LEU A 274 -16.76 -7.92 -14.29
N VAL A 275 -17.75 -8.33 -13.51
CA VAL A 275 -17.60 -9.41 -12.51
C VAL A 275 -17.36 -10.74 -13.21
N GLU A 276 -18.14 -11.07 -14.24
CA GLU A 276 -17.96 -12.29 -15.06
C GLU A 276 -16.56 -12.36 -15.70
N ARG A 277 -16.01 -11.20 -16.10
CA ARG A 277 -14.66 -11.09 -16.67
C ARG A 277 -13.54 -11.09 -15.64
N GLY A 278 -13.85 -11.18 -14.34
CA GLY A 278 -12.86 -11.16 -13.26
C GLY A 278 -12.20 -9.79 -13.02
N ILE A 279 -12.77 -8.71 -13.55
CA ILE A 279 -12.27 -7.34 -13.36
C ILE A 279 -12.78 -6.77 -12.03
N LEU A 280 -14.05 -7.01 -11.75
CA LEU A 280 -14.68 -6.64 -10.48
C LEU A 280 -15.01 -7.88 -9.66
N GLN A 281 -15.18 -7.68 -8.37
CA GLN A 281 -15.81 -8.62 -7.44
C GLN A 281 -17.07 -7.98 -6.87
N LYS A 282 -18.06 -8.82 -6.52
CA LYS A 282 -19.36 -8.39 -6.03
C LYS A 282 -19.77 -9.16 -4.77
N HIS A 283 -20.27 -8.42 -3.78
CA HIS A 283 -21.09 -8.97 -2.69
C HIS A 283 -22.31 -8.07 -2.48
N ARG A 284 -22.20 -7.04 -1.63
CA ARG A 284 -23.20 -5.94 -1.51
C ARG A 284 -22.80 -4.67 -2.26
N SER A 285 -21.52 -4.57 -2.60
CA SER A 285 -20.88 -3.52 -3.38
C SER A 285 -20.02 -4.16 -4.46
N TYR A 286 -19.54 -3.37 -5.39
CA TYR A 286 -18.54 -3.74 -6.39
C TYR A 286 -17.18 -3.17 -5.95
N TRP A 287 -16.09 -3.88 -6.24
CA TRP A 287 -14.72 -3.41 -6.05
C TRP A 287 -13.78 -4.12 -7.05
N LEU A 288 -12.58 -3.59 -7.28
CA LEU A 288 -11.59 -4.23 -8.16
C LEU A 288 -11.19 -5.60 -7.65
N SER A 289 -11.06 -6.57 -8.56
CA SER A 289 -10.54 -7.88 -8.24
C SER A 289 -9.09 -7.80 -7.74
N LYS A 290 -8.68 -8.82 -6.97
CA LYS A 290 -7.32 -8.85 -6.41
C LYS A 290 -6.24 -8.83 -7.50
N SER A 291 -6.41 -9.61 -8.57
CA SER A 291 -5.43 -9.68 -9.66
C SER A 291 -5.24 -8.34 -10.37
N VAL A 292 -6.33 -7.64 -10.69
CA VAL A 292 -6.26 -6.33 -11.36
C VAL A 292 -5.66 -5.28 -10.44
N PHE A 293 -6.03 -5.28 -9.16
CA PHE A 293 -5.49 -4.34 -8.19
C PHE A 293 -4.00 -4.56 -7.92
N ASP A 294 -3.57 -5.81 -7.73
CA ASP A 294 -2.16 -6.14 -7.49
C ASP A 294 -1.33 -5.76 -8.74
N GLY A 295 -1.82 -6.04 -9.95
CA GLY A 295 -1.18 -5.61 -11.20
C GLY A 295 -1.08 -4.09 -11.37
N LEU A 296 -2.07 -3.33 -10.89
CA LEU A 296 -2.01 -1.87 -10.85
C LEU A 296 -0.91 -1.38 -9.89
N LEU A 297 -0.80 -1.97 -8.70
CA LEU A 297 0.24 -1.61 -7.74
C LEU A 297 1.63 -1.95 -8.28
N ASP A 298 1.80 -3.10 -8.92
CA ASP A 298 3.05 -3.52 -9.55
C ASP A 298 3.46 -2.56 -10.67
N LEU A 299 2.49 -2.13 -11.51
CA LEU A 299 2.72 -1.14 -12.56
C LEU A 299 3.22 0.19 -11.98
N ARG A 300 2.53 0.72 -10.96
CA ARG A 300 2.91 1.98 -10.30
C ARG A 300 4.27 1.87 -9.63
N ALA A 301 4.55 0.75 -8.97
CA ALA A 301 5.83 0.51 -8.34
C ALA A 301 6.96 0.43 -9.38
N SER A 302 6.72 -0.23 -10.52
CA SER A 302 7.64 -0.23 -11.67
C SER A 302 7.89 1.19 -12.18
N ASP A 303 6.84 1.96 -12.48
CA ASP A 303 6.99 3.33 -12.98
C ASP A 303 7.74 4.24 -12.00
N GLN A 304 7.43 4.11 -10.70
CA GLN A 304 8.15 4.83 -9.66
C GLN A 304 9.63 4.41 -9.60
N ARG A 305 9.94 3.11 -9.68
CA ARG A 305 11.33 2.63 -9.74
C ARG A 305 12.06 3.19 -10.95
N LYS A 306 11.45 3.12 -12.13
CA LYS A 306 12.01 3.66 -13.38
C LYS A 306 12.30 5.15 -13.29
N ALA A 307 11.34 5.94 -12.81
CA ALA A 307 11.51 7.37 -12.59
C ALA A 307 12.63 7.65 -11.57
N SER A 308 12.64 6.94 -10.44
CA SER A 308 13.68 7.10 -9.41
C SER A 308 15.08 6.75 -9.94
N ARG A 309 15.21 5.67 -10.72
CA ARG A 309 16.45 5.25 -11.38
C ARG A 309 16.95 6.31 -12.35
N ARG A 310 16.07 6.87 -13.19
CA ARG A 310 16.39 7.99 -14.10
C ARG A 310 16.89 9.20 -13.32
N THR A 311 16.11 9.70 -12.38
CA THR A 311 16.48 10.88 -11.57
C THR A 311 17.79 10.66 -10.83
N ASN A 312 18.01 9.48 -10.24
CA ASN A 312 19.25 9.16 -9.56
C ASN A 312 20.46 9.16 -10.50
N LEU A 313 20.36 8.50 -11.65
CA LEU A 313 21.45 8.48 -12.62
C LEU A 313 21.72 9.87 -13.19
N THR A 314 20.69 10.63 -13.58
CA THR A 314 20.84 12.00 -14.07
C THR A 314 21.66 12.85 -13.09
N GLY A 315 21.27 12.89 -11.81
CA GLY A 315 22.00 13.68 -10.82
C GLY A 315 23.43 13.18 -10.56
N ARG A 316 23.68 11.87 -10.69
CA ARG A 316 25.05 11.32 -10.56
C ARG A 316 25.94 11.70 -11.74
N ILE A 317 25.42 11.63 -12.96
CA ILE A 317 26.16 11.98 -14.17
C ILE A 317 26.40 13.48 -14.25
N GLU A 318 25.40 14.32 -13.97
CA GLU A 318 25.57 15.77 -13.89
C GLU A 318 26.67 16.16 -12.90
N ARG A 319 26.70 15.51 -11.72
CA ARG A 319 27.77 15.72 -10.74
C ARG A 319 29.15 15.31 -11.25
N ILE A 320 29.26 14.21 -12.00
CA ILE A 320 30.54 13.78 -12.60
C ILE A 320 30.97 14.81 -13.65
N LEU A 321 30.08 15.17 -14.57
CA LEU A 321 30.39 16.14 -15.63
C LEU A 321 30.78 17.51 -15.07
N ALA A 322 30.09 18.00 -14.03
CA ALA A 322 30.40 19.27 -13.37
C ALA A 322 31.73 19.28 -12.61
N SER A 323 32.31 18.10 -12.32
CA SER A 323 33.64 18.01 -11.69
C SER A 323 34.79 18.00 -12.68
N LEU A 324 34.49 17.87 -13.98
CA LEU A 324 35.47 17.93 -15.05
C LEU A 324 35.66 19.39 -15.52
N PRO A 325 36.84 19.75 -16.04
CA PRO A 325 37.03 21.05 -16.69
C PRO A 325 36.09 21.23 -17.90
N ASP A 326 35.59 22.45 -18.12
CA ASP A 326 34.61 22.77 -19.18
C ASP A 326 35.05 22.35 -20.60
N GLN A 327 36.35 22.29 -20.85
CA GLN A 327 36.94 21.89 -22.13
C GLN A 327 36.94 20.36 -22.34
N GLU A 328 36.69 19.59 -21.28
CA GLU A 328 36.74 18.12 -21.26
C GLU A 328 35.34 17.49 -21.13
N SER A 329 34.42 18.14 -20.42
CA SER A 329 33.02 17.69 -20.30
C SER A 329 32.29 17.70 -21.65
N GLY A 330 32.65 18.62 -22.55
CA GLY A 330 32.02 18.77 -23.86
C GLY A 330 30.54 19.17 -23.76
N ASP A 331 29.78 18.94 -24.84
CA ASP A 331 28.33 19.20 -24.89
C ASP A 331 27.47 18.02 -24.36
N LEU A 332 28.10 16.96 -23.84
CA LEU A 332 27.41 15.75 -23.43
C LEU A 332 26.49 16.02 -22.23
N THR A 333 25.20 15.80 -22.40
CA THR A 333 24.22 15.89 -21.31
C THR A 333 23.97 14.54 -20.65
N ALA A 334 23.44 14.55 -19.42
CA ALA A 334 23.05 13.32 -18.74
C ALA A 334 21.93 12.56 -19.47
N ASP A 335 21.01 13.27 -20.12
CA ASP A 335 19.92 12.64 -20.90
C ASP A 335 20.45 11.95 -22.16
N GLU A 336 21.39 12.58 -22.88
CA GLU A 336 22.08 11.95 -24.00
C GLU A 336 22.88 10.73 -23.54
N TRP A 337 23.62 10.85 -22.44
CA TRP A 337 24.40 9.74 -21.89
C TRP A 337 23.55 8.52 -21.52
N LEU A 338 22.37 8.73 -20.93
CA LEU A 338 21.43 7.64 -20.62
C LEU A 338 21.02 6.85 -21.86
N LYS A 339 20.95 7.50 -23.02
CA LYS A 339 20.57 6.91 -24.31
C LYS A 339 21.76 6.31 -25.08
N LEU A 340 23.00 6.62 -24.69
CA LEU A 340 24.19 6.08 -25.34
C LEU A 340 24.32 4.56 -25.09
N PRO A 341 24.46 3.75 -26.14
CA PRO A 341 24.78 2.33 -26.01
C PRO A 341 26.12 2.12 -25.27
N GLN A 342 26.10 1.27 -24.24
CA GLN A 342 27.29 0.88 -23.50
C GLN A 342 27.96 -0.35 -24.16
N ASP A 343 29.01 -0.87 -23.54
CA ASP A 343 29.67 -2.09 -24.01
C ASP A 343 28.66 -3.25 -23.97
N GLY A 344 28.34 -3.83 -25.14
CA GLY A 344 27.25 -4.79 -25.31
C GLY A 344 26.00 -4.23 -26.02
N GLY A 345 25.97 -2.94 -26.33
CA GLY A 345 24.94 -2.30 -27.17
C GLY A 345 23.68 -1.85 -26.43
N LEU A 346 23.55 -2.14 -25.13
CA LEU A 346 22.42 -1.72 -24.30
C LEU A 346 22.70 -0.35 -23.67
N SER A 347 21.71 0.55 -23.69
CA SER A 347 21.77 1.85 -23.00
C SER A 347 21.17 1.77 -21.59
N PHE A 348 21.51 2.70 -20.71
CA PHE A 348 20.92 2.77 -19.38
C PHE A 348 19.42 3.05 -19.44
N ASP A 349 18.95 3.86 -20.40
CA ASP A 349 17.53 4.13 -20.61
C ASP A 349 16.77 2.85 -21.00
N ALA A 350 17.34 2.02 -21.89
CA ALA A 350 16.77 0.73 -22.26
C ALA A 350 16.76 -0.26 -21.07
N ALA A 351 17.83 -0.30 -20.28
CA ALA A 351 17.90 -1.14 -19.08
C ALA A 351 16.90 -0.69 -17.99
N ILE A 352 16.68 0.61 -17.84
CA ILE A 352 15.63 1.15 -16.97
C ILE A 352 14.26 0.71 -17.47
N GLU A 353 14.00 0.79 -18.78
CA GLU A 353 12.71 0.38 -19.32
C GLU A 353 12.43 -1.13 -19.21
N ALA A 354 13.46 -1.97 -19.24
CA ALA A 354 13.33 -3.39 -18.98
C ALA A 354 12.91 -3.72 -17.53
N ASP A 355 13.23 -2.83 -16.57
CA ASP A 355 13.00 -3.00 -15.12
C ASP A 355 13.44 -4.36 -14.56
N ASP A 356 14.56 -4.89 -15.06
CA ASP A 356 15.14 -6.16 -14.63
C ASP A 356 16.49 -5.99 -13.89
N GLY A 357 17.19 -7.10 -13.63
CA GLY A 357 18.47 -7.12 -12.94
C GLY A 357 19.64 -6.53 -13.73
N THR A 358 19.49 -6.35 -15.05
CA THR A 358 20.54 -5.82 -15.93
C THR A 358 20.94 -4.40 -15.52
N PHE A 359 19.98 -3.62 -15.01
CA PHE A 359 20.24 -2.28 -14.49
C PHE A 359 21.30 -2.29 -13.38
N ASP A 360 21.19 -3.18 -12.40
CA ASP A 360 22.09 -3.19 -11.24
C ASP A 360 23.53 -3.60 -11.64
N GLU A 361 23.66 -4.51 -12.60
CA GLU A 361 24.93 -4.89 -13.20
C GLU A 361 25.60 -3.72 -13.93
N MET A 362 24.83 -2.99 -14.74
CA MET A 362 25.32 -1.81 -15.46
C MET A 362 25.70 -0.65 -14.55
N VAL A 363 25.07 -0.51 -13.38
CA VAL A 363 25.37 0.55 -12.41
C VAL A 363 26.63 0.26 -11.58
N ALA A 364 27.05 -1.00 -11.44
CA ALA A 364 28.20 -1.35 -10.60
C ALA A 364 29.53 -0.69 -11.02
N PRO A 365 29.90 -0.59 -12.32
CA PRO A 365 31.08 0.16 -12.75
C PRO A 365 30.98 1.66 -12.45
N LEU A 366 29.78 2.26 -12.48
CA LEU A 366 29.58 3.67 -12.17
C LEU A 366 29.95 4.00 -10.72
N HIS A 367 29.66 3.09 -9.77
CA HIS A 367 30.12 3.25 -8.38
C HIS A 367 31.65 3.33 -8.27
N LYS A 368 32.39 2.59 -9.12
CA LYS A 368 33.85 2.63 -9.13
C LYS A 368 34.35 3.97 -9.69
N ILE A 369 33.72 4.48 -10.75
CA ILE A 369 34.00 5.82 -11.29
C ILE A 369 33.80 6.88 -10.21
N GLU A 370 32.66 6.87 -9.50
CA GLU A 370 32.41 7.84 -8.42
C GLU A 370 33.39 7.71 -7.25
N ALA A 371 33.80 6.49 -6.90
CA ALA A 371 34.82 6.28 -5.86
C ALA A 371 36.17 6.87 -6.28
N MET A 372 36.56 6.68 -7.55
CA MET A 372 37.75 7.29 -8.12
C MET A 372 37.66 8.82 -8.08
N MET A 373 36.58 9.39 -8.63
CA MET A 373 36.38 10.84 -8.74
C MET A 373 36.33 11.55 -7.37
N PHE A 374 35.64 10.97 -6.38
CA PHE A 374 35.23 11.72 -5.18
C PHE A 374 35.76 11.15 -3.85
N ARG A 375 36.39 9.97 -3.84
CA ARG A 375 36.77 9.26 -2.60
C ARG A 375 38.18 8.66 -2.64
N ASN A 376 39.06 9.18 -3.48
CA ASN A 376 40.42 8.67 -3.70
C ASN A 376 40.49 7.17 -4.08
N GLY A 377 39.42 6.63 -4.69
CA GLY A 377 39.34 5.24 -5.12
C GLY A 377 40.21 4.92 -6.34
N MET A 378 40.59 3.65 -6.52
CA MET A 378 41.50 3.22 -7.59
C MET A 378 41.04 3.65 -8.99
N SER A 379 42.00 3.84 -9.89
CA SER A 379 41.71 4.12 -11.31
C SER A 379 40.89 2.98 -11.93
N VAL A 380 39.94 3.35 -12.78
CA VAL A 380 38.98 2.43 -13.40
C VAL A 380 39.33 2.20 -14.87
N LEU A 381 39.15 0.97 -15.36
CA LEU A 381 39.40 0.63 -16.77
C LEU A 381 38.22 0.98 -17.69
N GLN A 382 37.00 0.95 -17.16
CA GLN A 382 35.78 1.21 -17.93
C GLN A 382 35.25 2.60 -17.60
N ALA A 383 35.22 3.48 -18.59
CA ALA A 383 34.75 4.86 -18.44
C ALA A 383 33.23 5.02 -18.65
N LEU A 384 32.52 3.96 -19.07
CA LEU A 384 31.08 4.01 -19.42
C LEU A 384 30.74 5.15 -20.38
N ARG A 385 31.62 5.42 -21.36
CA ARG A 385 31.50 6.52 -22.33
C ARG A 385 31.45 7.92 -21.70
N LEU A 386 31.83 8.07 -20.44
CA LEU A 386 32.04 9.38 -19.82
C LEU A 386 33.42 9.93 -20.18
N PRO A 387 33.56 11.25 -20.41
CA PRO A 387 34.82 11.87 -20.81
C PRO A 387 35.79 12.04 -19.62
N ILE A 388 36.19 10.94 -18.98
CA ILE A 388 36.96 10.94 -17.73
C ILE A 388 38.43 10.52 -17.90
N GLU A 389 38.88 10.20 -19.12
CA GLU A 389 40.21 9.65 -19.38
C GLU A 389 41.32 10.59 -18.90
N ARG A 390 41.18 11.90 -19.14
CA ARG A 390 42.16 12.91 -18.67
C ARG A 390 42.18 13.04 -17.16
N GLU A 391 41.03 12.89 -16.50
CA GLU A 391 40.96 12.89 -15.05
C GLU A 391 41.62 11.63 -14.45
N GLN A 392 41.47 10.48 -15.10
CA GLN A 392 42.19 9.26 -14.72
C GLN A 392 43.71 9.46 -14.77
N GLU A 393 44.22 10.06 -15.85
CA GLU A 393 45.65 10.39 -15.99
C GLU A 393 46.11 11.34 -14.88
N ARG A 394 45.34 12.39 -14.57
CA ARG A 394 45.64 13.33 -13.48
C ARG A 394 45.74 12.61 -12.14
N GLN A 395 44.80 11.74 -11.80
CA GLN A 395 44.84 11.01 -10.54
C GLN A 395 45.98 10.00 -10.45
N VAL A 396 46.31 9.30 -11.55
CA VAL A 396 47.45 8.38 -11.59
C VAL A 396 48.75 9.14 -11.36
N ASN A 397 48.92 10.28 -12.03
CA ASN A 397 50.10 11.14 -11.86
C ASN A 397 50.18 11.72 -10.45
N ALA A 398 49.06 12.21 -9.89
CA ALA A 398 49.01 12.72 -8.52
C ALA A 398 49.41 11.64 -7.48
N ARG A 399 48.91 10.41 -7.64
CA ARG A 399 49.30 9.28 -6.78
C ARG A 399 50.77 8.93 -6.89
N LYS A 400 51.32 8.94 -8.10
CA LYS A 400 52.74 8.69 -8.33
C LYS A 400 53.59 9.74 -7.63
N LEU A 401 53.23 11.02 -7.79
CA LEU A 401 53.90 12.14 -7.11
C LEU A 401 53.77 12.03 -5.59
N GLU A 402 52.60 11.67 -5.05
CA GLU A 402 52.41 11.47 -3.61
C GLU A 402 53.25 10.30 -3.08
N ALA A 403 53.32 9.19 -3.81
CA ALA A 403 54.14 8.03 -3.46
C ALA A 403 55.64 8.39 -3.48
N GLU A 404 56.10 9.14 -4.49
CA GLU A 404 57.46 9.67 -4.58
C GLU A 404 57.75 10.61 -3.41
N ALA A 405 56.86 11.54 -3.10
CA ALA A 405 56.99 12.47 -1.97
C ALA A 405 57.05 11.74 -0.62
N LYS A 406 56.19 10.72 -0.41
CA LYS A 406 56.24 9.86 0.78
C LYS A 406 57.54 9.06 0.85
N GLY A 407 58.04 8.58 -0.29
CA GLY A 407 59.33 7.91 -0.40
C GLY A 407 60.48 8.82 0.02
N LEU A 408 60.51 10.05 -0.50
CA LEU A 408 61.51 11.08 -0.15
C LEU A 408 61.43 11.46 1.33
N ALA A 409 60.23 11.73 1.86
CA ALA A 409 60.03 12.06 3.28
C ALA A 409 60.47 10.91 4.20
N LYS A 410 60.20 9.66 3.83
CA LYS A 410 60.68 8.48 4.57
C LYS A 410 62.21 8.36 4.53
N ALA A 411 62.82 8.60 3.38
CA ALA A 411 64.28 8.58 3.23
C ALA A 411 64.93 9.70 4.06
N GLU A 412 64.35 10.91 4.05
CA GLU A 412 64.82 12.03 4.88
C GLU A 412 64.69 11.75 6.37
N SER A 413 63.56 11.18 6.81
CA SER A 413 63.34 10.76 8.20
C SER A 413 64.39 9.73 8.65
N LEU A 414 64.68 8.73 7.81
CA LEU A 414 65.73 7.73 8.10
C LEU A 414 67.12 8.41 8.22
N ARG A 415 67.43 9.36 7.33
CA ARG A 415 68.69 10.11 7.36
C ARG A 415 68.83 10.93 8.65
N LEU A 416 67.80 11.67 9.04
CA LEU A 416 67.77 12.44 10.29
C LEU A 416 67.94 11.53 11.52
N ALA A 417 67.32 10.35 11.52
CA ALA A 417 67.50 9.38 12.59
C ALA A 417 68.94 8.84 12.66
N MET A 418 69.57 8.56 11.51
CA MET A 418 70.99 8.16 11.44
C MET A 418 71.91 9.26 11.97
N ASP A 419 71.71 10.50 11.56
CA ASP A 419 72.51 11.65 12.02
C ASP A 419 72.33 11.91 13.52
N GLY A 420 71.10 11.79 14.04
CA GLY A 420 70.82 11.88 15.46
C GLY A 420 71.56 10.83 16.29
N ARG A 421 71.58 9.56 15.82
CA ARG A 421 72.35 8.49 16.49
C ARG A 421 73.85 8.75 16.45
N ARG A 422 74.38 9.18 15.30
CA ARG A 422 75.80 9.58 15.13
C ARG A 422 76.20 10.67 16.13
N GLN A 423 75.41 11.74 16.22
CA GLN A 423 75.69 12.85 17.14
C GLN A 423 75.64 12.39 18.60
N ARG A 424 74.67 11.56 18.97
CA ARG A 424 74.49 11.08 20.35
C ARG A 424 75.64 10.21 20.84
N ILE A 425 76.17 9.29 20.01
CA ILE A 425 77.33 8.47 20.41
C ILE A 425 78.61 9.31 20.48
N GLN A 426 78.79 10.26 19.56
CA GLN A 426 79.95 11.16 19.53
C GLN A 426 79.98 12.12 20.71
N SER A 427 78.83 12.73 21.07
CA SER A 427 78.73 13.63 22.22
C SER A 427 78.96 12.88 23.53
N THR A 428 78.41 11.66 23.67
CA THR A 428 78.62 10.82 24.86
C THR A 428 80.09 10.43 25.03
N ALA A 429 80.76 10.03 23.96
CA ALA A 429 82.20 9.72 24.02
C ALA A 429 83.05 10.96 24.36
N SER A 430 82.76 12.09 23.71
CA SER A 430 83.53 13.33 23.92
C SER A 430 83.40 13.85 25.36
N ALA A 431 82.27 13.61 26.03
CA ALA A 431 82.08 13.95 27.44
C ALA A 431 83.04 13.22 28.39
N HIS A 432 83.60 12.07 27.99
CA HIS A 432 84.59 11.32 28.75
C HIS A 432 86.05 11.67 28.41
N GLY A 433 86.28 12.54 27.42
CA GLY A 433 87.60 13.02 26.98
C GLY A 433 87.98 12.62 25.55
N GLY A 434 88.89 13.35 24.92
CA GLY A 434 89.21 13.20 23.49
C GLY A 434 89.75 11.83 23.06
N GLU A 435 90.30 11.04 23.99
CA GLU A 435 90.73 9.66 23.71
C GLU A 435 89.55 8.73 23.39
N TRP A 436 88.37 9.00 23.97
CA TRP A 436 87.17 8.20 23.75
C TRP A 436 86.51 8.49 22.40
N THR A 437 86.75 9.67 21.83
CA THR A 437 86.33 10.01 20.46
C THR A 437 87.06 9.15 19.43
N LEU A 438 88.35 8.87 19.64
CA LEU A 438 89.12 7.93 18.80
C LEU A 438 88.71 6.48 19.08
N TRP A 439 88.39 6.16 20.33
CA TRP A 439 87.95 4.82 20.73
C TRP A 439 86.65 4.40 20.03
N ILE A 440 85.63 5.28 19.96
CA ILE A 440 84.37 4.96 19.25
C ILE A 440 84.53 4.82 17.73
N GLN A 441 85.69 5.21 17.18
CA GLN A 441 86.06 5.04 15.77
C GLN A 441 86.97 3.83 15.56
N THR A 442 87.25 3.05 16.61
CA THR A 442 88.07 1.85 16.56
C THR A 442 87.18 0.61 16.54
N ALA A 443 87.54 -0.36 15.70
CA ALA A 443 86.80 -1.61 15.56
C ALA A 443 86.86 -2.45 16.85
N HIS A 444 85.71 -3.00 17.27
CA HIS A 444 85.63 -3.90 18.41
C HIS A 444 85.04 -5.25 18.02
N LEU A 445 85.69 -6.32 18.50
CA LEU A 445 85.25 -7.71 18.28
C LEU A 445 83.83 -7.96 18.79
N PHE A 446 83.44 -7.34 19.91
CA PHE A 446 82.08 -7.41 20.47
C PHE A 446 80.99 -6.78 19.58
N LEU A 447 81.39 -5.98 18.58
CA LEU A 447 80.52 -5.42 17.55
C LEU A 447 80.80 -6.06 16.18
N ASN A 448 81.26 -7.31 16.16
CA ASN A 448 81.61 -8.06 14.95
C ASN A 448 82.63 -7.33 14.05
N GLY A 449 83.60 -6.65 14.66
CA GLY A 449 84.63 -5.90 13.93
C GLY A 449 84.19 -4.52 13.45
N LYS A 450 82.97 -4.07 13.77
CA LYS A 450 82.52 -2.70 13.53
C LYS A 450 82.99 -1.76 14.63
N THR A 451 83.04 -0.48 14.30
CA THR A 451 83.22 0.58 15.28
C THR A 451 81.91 0.83 16.05
N PRO A 452 81.97 1.28 17.32
CA PRO A 452 80.79 1.73 18.06
C PRO A 452 79.99 2.79 17.30
N LEU A 453 80.67 3.65 16.54
CA LEU A 453 80.03 4.63 15.67
C LEU A 453 79.23 4.00 14.53
N GLU A 454 79.79 3.02 13.82
CA GLU A 454 79.11 2.29 12.74
C GLU A 454 77.91 1.51 13.27
N ALA A 455 78.07 0.78 14.38
CA ALA A 455 76.97 0.06 15.01
C ALA A 455 75.82 1.00 15.42
N ALA A 456 76.13 2.19 15.96
CA ALA A 456 75.14 3.19 16.30
C ALA A 456 74.36 3.73 15.10
N ILE A 457 75.01 3.90 13.95
CA ILE A 457 74.36 4.44 12.75
C ILE A 457 73.40 3.42 12.13
N GLU A 458 73.72 2.12 12.22
CA GLU A 458 72.93 1.05 11.61
C GLU A 458 71.53 0.87 12.23
N GLY A 459 71.37 1.16 13.52
CA GLY A 459 70.07 1.05 14.17
C GLY A 459 70.13 1.27 15.68
N GLU A 460 68.97 1.31 16.33
CA GLU A 460 68.93 1.61 17.76
C GLU A 460 69.48 0.51 18.66
N ASP A 461 69.37 -0.75 18.24
CA ASP A 461 70.03 -1.83 18.96
C ASP A 461 71.54 -1.66 18.93
N GLY A 462 72.12 -1.37 17.77
CA GLY A 462 73.55 -1.11 17.65
C GLY A 462 73.99 0.12 18.45
N MET A 463 73.15 1.16 18.54
CA MET A 463 73.38 2.34 19.39
C MET A 463 73.43 1.98 20.87
N ASN A 464 72.48 1.18 21.34
CA ASN A 464 72.43 0.75 22.74
C ASN A 464 73.65 -0.11 23.10
N HIS A 465 74.06 -1.02 22.22
CA HIS A 465 75.27 -1.83 22.42
C HIS A 465 76.54 -0.97 22.43
N ALA A 466 76.65 -0.02 21.50
CA ALA A 466 77.78 0.91 21.43
C ALA A 466 77.91 1.77 22.72
N LEU A 467 76.80 2.29 23.23
CA LEU A 467 76.78 3.05 24.49
C LEU A 467 77.12 2.21 25.71
N ALA A 468 76.61 0.98 25.79
CA ALA A 468 76.92 0.05 26.88
C ALA A 468 78.42 -0.30 26.90
N LEU A 469 78.99 -0.63 25.73
CA LEU A 469 80.41 -0.90 25.58
C LEU A 469 81.28 0.29 25.95
N LEU A 470 80.89 1.51 25.53
CA LEU A 470 81.59 2.73 25.90
C LEU A 470 81.60 2.93 27.42
N ARG A 471 80.44 2.78 28.08
CA ARG A 471 80.32 2.91 29.53
C ARG A 471 81.21 1.90 30.26
N ASP A 472 81.16 0.62 29.87
CA ASP A 472 81.97 -0.43 30.51
C ASP A 472 83.48 -0.17 30.35
N ALA A 473 83.90 0.32 29.19
CA ALA A 473 85.29 0.66 28.94
C ALA A 473 85.75 1.86 29.79
N VAL A 474 84.92 2.91 29.88
CA VAL A 474 85.18 4.08 30.73
C VAL A 474 85.30 3.67 32.20
N ASP A 475 84.34 2.87 32.69
CA ASP A 475 84.32 2.39 34.06
C ASP A 475 85.53 1.50 34.39
N LYS A 476 85.94 0.65 33.44
CA LYS A 476 87.15 -0.18 33.60
C LYS A 476 88.40 0.69 33.73
N ARG A 477 88.56 1.70 32.88
CA ARG A 477 89.73 2.61 32.91
C ARG A 477 89.74 3.45 34.20
N ALA A 478 88.58 3.88 34.68
CA ALA A 478 88.45 4.56 35.97
C ALA A 478 88.85 3.64 37.15
N ARG A 479 88.44 2.37 37.15
CA ARG A 479 88.84 1.38 38.17
C ARG A 479 90.34 1.11 38.15
N GLU A 480 90.93 0.96 36.96
CA GLU A 480 92.39 0.75 36.81
C GLU A 480 93.19 1.95 37.33
N ARG A 481 92.74 3.17 37.03
CA ARG A 481 93.35 4.41 37.54
C ARG A 481 93.23 4.52 39.06
N SER A 482 92.05 4.26 39.62
CA SER A 482 91.83 4.29 41.07
C SER A 482 92.71 3.27 41.80
N LYS A 483 92.83 2.05 41.27
CA LYS A 483 93.72 1.03 41.82
C LYS A 483 95.20 1.43 41.74
N ALA A 484 95.63 2.06 40.65
CA ALA A 484 96.99 2.55 40.51
C ALA A 484 97.30 3.69 41.50
N GLU A 485 96.35 4.60 41.72
CA GLU A 485 96.46 5.68 42.72
C GLU A 485 96.51 5.11 44.15
N GLU A 486 95.74 4.07 44.46
CA GLU A 486 95.78 3.39 45.75
C GLU A 486 97.14 2.71 46.01
N ILE A 487 97.66 1.97 45.02
CA ILE A 487 99.00 1.36 45.09
C ILE A 487 100.06 2.44 45.29
N HIS A 488 99.98 3.54 44.53
CA HIS A 488 100.93 4.64 44.63
C HIS A 488 100.90 5.28 46.01
N ARG A 489 99.70 5.49 46.59
CA ARG A 489 99.53 6.00 47.95
C ARG A 489 100.22 5.11 48.98
N TRP A 490 99.99 3.79 48.95
CA TRP A 490 100.61 2.86 49.89
C TRP A 490 102.14 2.83 49.77
N ARG A 491 102.67 2.94 48.55
CA ARG A 491 104.12 3.01 48.32
C ARG A 491 104.74 4.26 48.93
N ILE A 492 104.11 5.43 48.77
CA ILE A 492 104.58 6.67 49.40
C ILE A 492 104.53 6.56 50.92
N THR A 493 103.44 6.00 51.46
CA THR A 493 103.30 5.78 52.91
C THR A 493 104.39 4.84 53.43
N LEU A 494 104.69 3.75 52.72
CA LEU A 494 105.78 2.83 53.08
C LEU A 494 107.12 3.53 53.14
N GLU A 495 107.45 4.30 52.11
CA GLU A 495 108.72 5.03 52.07
C GLU A 495 108.88 5.92 53.30
N ARG A 496 107.86 6.72 53.61
CA ARG A 496 107.87 7.63 54.77
C ARG A 496 108.07 6.87 56.08
N GLU A 497 107.33 5.78 56.28
CA GLU A 497 107.37 5.02 57.53
C GLU A 497 108.71 4.30 57.73
N VAL A 498 109.26 3.70 56.67
CA VAL A 498 110.56 3.02 56.72
C VAL A 498 111.69 4.02 56.95
N PHE A 499 111.62 5.23 56.38
CA PHE A 499 112.58 6.31 56.70
C PHE A 499 112.56 6.68 58.18
N THR A 500 111.39 6.72 58.81
CA THR A 500 111.27 6.97 60.26
C THR A 500 111.91 5.84 61.09
N ILE A 501 111.79 4.58 60.66
CA ILE A 501 112.29 3.42 61.41
C ILE A 501 113.80 3.22 61.23
N LEU A 502 114.30 3.29 59.99
CA LEU A 502 115.67 2.90 59.64
C LEU A 502 116.61 4.07 59.36
N GLY A 503 116.11 5.31 59.31
CA GLY A 503 116.91 6.51 59.05
C GLY A 503 117.71 6.40 57.74
N SER A 504 119.04 6.57 57.82
CA SER A 504 119.94 6.47 56.66
C SER A 504 119.96 5.10 55.99
N ALA A 505 119.47 4.05 56.66
CA ALA A 505 119.39 2.69 56.12
C ALA A 505 118.09 2.39 55.35
N ALA A 506 117.16 3.33 55.26
CA ALA A 506 115.85 3.15 54.65
C ALA A 506 115.89 2.90 53.13
N GLN A 507 116.66 3.66 52.36
CA GLN A 507 116.76 3.46 50.89
C GLN A 507 117.40 2.12 50.50
N PRO A 508 118.50 1.67 51.13
CA PRO A 508 119.01 0.32 50.92
C PRO A 508 117.97 -0.75 51.25
N PHE A 509 117.19 -0.59 52.32
CA PHE A 509 116.12 -1.52 52.68
C PHE A 509 115.01 -1.58 51.62
N LEU A 510 114.46 -0.43 51.22
CA LEU A 510 113.34 -0.37 50.29
C LEU A 510 113.66 -0.97 48.91
N ASN A 511 114.93 -0.93 48.51
CA ASN A 511 115.40 -1.41 47.20
C ASN A 511 116.08 -2.78 47.24
N SER A 512 116.34 -3.34 48.42
CA SER A 512 116.95 -4.66 48.55
C SER A 512 115.89 -5.77 48.57
N PRO A 513 116.20 -6.95 48.03
CA PRO A 513 115.28 -8.07 48.02
C PRO A 513 115.23 -8.78 49.39
N TYR A 514 114.05 -8.79 50.01
CA TYR A 514 113.77 -9.49 51.27
C TYR A 514 112.66 -10.53 51.10
N SER A 515 112.73 -11.61 51.88
CA SER A 515 111.67 -12.62 51.92
C SER A 515 110.39 -12.01 52.51
N LEU A 516 109.46 -11.66 51.63
CA LEU A 516 108.19 -11.01 51.96
C LEU A 516 107.03 -11.83 51.37
N GLY A 517 105.91 -11.88 52.08
CA GLY A 517 104.75 -12.71 51.72
C GLY A 517 104.90 -14.21 52.01
N PRO A 518 103.82 -14.99 51.78
CA PRO A 518 103.64 -16.33 52.36
C PRO A 518 104.57 -17.43 51.82
N ASN A 519 105.30 -17.19 50.73
CA ASN A 519 106.09 -18.22 50.03
C ASN A 519 107.61 -18.01 50.12
N GLY A 520 108.09 -17.12 50.99
CA GLY A 520 109.53 -16.86 51.16
C GLY A 520 110.23 -16.25 49.94
N ARG A 521 109.46 -15.84 48.91
CA ARG A 521 109.98 -15.17 47.71
C ARG A 521 110.56 -13.81 48.09
N LYS A 522 111.67 -13.46 47.46
CA LYS A 522 112.33 -12.20 47.74
C LYS A 522 111.73 -11.07 46.89
N PHE A 523 111.09 -10.11 47.55
CA PHE A 523 110.57 -8.89 46.92
C PHE A 523 111.32 -7.67 47.43
N ARG A 524 111.40 -6.61 46.62
CA ARG A 524 111.74 -5.29 47.12
C ARG A 524 110.54 -4.76 47.90
N PRO A 525 110.68 -4.29 49.16
CA PRO A 525 109.56 -3.74 49.91
C PRO A 525 108.76 -2.68 49.13
N ARG A 526 109.44 -1.84 48.34
CA ARG A 526 108.83 -0.83 47.47
C ARG A 526 107.89 -1.40 46.39
N ASP A 527 108.18 -2.59 45.87
CA ASP A 527 107.33 -3.21 44.84
C ASP A 527 106.19 -4.03 45.44
N HIS A 528 106.47 -4.70 46.57
CA HIS A 528 105.51 -5.55 47.27
C HIS A 528 104.38 -4.76 47.91
N CYS A 529 104.67 -3.54 48.37
CA CYS A 529 103.69 -2.66 48.98
C CYS A 529 102.69 -2.14 47.93
N VAL A 530 101.55 -2.82 47.85
CA VAL A 530 100.46 -2.53 46.92
C VAL A 530 99.10 -2.39 47.63
N SER A 531 99.08 -2.61 48.94
CA SER A 531 97.89 -2.57 49.80
C SER A 531 98.30 -2.33 51.26
N GLU A 532 97.33 -2.07 52.13
CA GLU A 532 97.58 -1.92 53.56
C GLU A 532 98.24 -3.16 54.19
N ALA A 533 97.82 -4.37 53.78
CA ALA A 533 98.37 -5.62 54.31
C ALA A 533 99.86 -5.77 53.98
N THR A 534 100.22 -5.53 52.72
CA THR A 534 101.61 -5.62 52.24
C THR A 534 102.48 -4.47 52.78
N PHE A 535 101.88 -3.29 53.02
CA PHE A 535 102.52 -2.20 53.75
C PHE A 535 102.94 -2.63 55.16
N ARG A 536 102.03 -3.25 55.94
CA ARG A 536 102.33 -3.72 57.31
C ARG A 536 103.45 -4.76 57.34
N GLU A 537 103.42 -5.74 56.43
CA GLU A 537 104.51 -6.73 56.29
C GLU A 537 105.88 -6.07 56.08
N CYS A 538 105.95 -5.06 55.22
CA CYS A 538 107.20 -4.34 54.93
C CYS A 538 107.68 -3.52 56.14
N VAL A 539 106.76 -2.91 56.89
CA VAL A 539 107.08 -2.13 58.10
C VAL A 539 107.59 -3.02 59.23
N ASP A 540 106.97 -4.18 59.45
CA ASP A 540 107.41 -5.11 60.50
C ASP A 540 108.78 -5.70 60.17
N LEU A 541 109.03 -6.03 58.91
CA LEU A 541 110.36 -6.41 58.44
C LEU A 541 111.39 -5.30 58.66
N ALA A 542 111.05 -4.03 58.44
CA ALA A 542 111.96 -2.90 58.71
C ALA A 542 112.33 -2.82 60.20
N LYS A 543 111.37 -3.06 61.11
CA LYS A 543 111.63 -3.14 62.56
C LYS A 543 112.51 -4.33 62.92
N GLU A 544 112.34 -5.49 62.28
CA GLU A 544 113.23 -6.63 62.49
C GLU A 544 114.66 -6.35 62.03
N VAL A 545 114.83 -5.71 60.87
CA VAL A 545 116.15 -5.30 60.37
C VAL A 545 116.82 -4.29 61.31
N LEU A 546 116.05 -3.36 61.90
CA LEU A 546 116.56 -2.46 62.94
C LEU A 546 117.01 -3.23 64.18
N LYS A 547 116.21 -4.19 64.67
CA LYS A 547 116.56 -5.04 65.83
C LYS A 547 117.84 -5.84 65.59
N LYS A 548 118.09 -6.33 64.37
CA LYS A 548 119.32 -7.05 64.01
C LYS A 548 120.55 -6.13 63.87
N ARG A 549 120.36 -4.80 63.85
CA ARG A 549 121.44 -3.79 63.71
C ARG A 549 121.82 -3.10 65.02
N ARG A 550 121.01 -3.24 66.08
CA ARG A 550 121.35 -2.85 67.47
C ARG A 550 121.94 -4.05 68.19
#